data_AF-A0A1V3WE69-F1
#
_entry.id   AF-A0A1V3WE69-F1
#
_cell.length_a   1.000
_cell.length_b   1.000
_cell.length_c   1.000
_cell.angle_alpha   90.00
_cell.angle_beta   90.00
_cell.angle_gamma   90.00
#
_symmetry.space_group_name_H-M   'P 1'
#
loop_
_entity.id
_entity.type
_entity.pdbx_description
1 polymer ?
#
loop_
_entity_poly.entity_id
_entity_poly.type
_entity_poly.pdbx_seq_one_letter_code
_entity_poly.pdbx_strand_id
1 'polypeptide(L)'
;MLEAVGVDREAILTDFLRSNDAVPRLREQIAEMIQQRSEAELTPEVVTFTEARLSDGVLGVRPEYLAASWQTIDETWGSVDAYLRNAGITPADVGRLRDGLLG
;
A
#
# COMPACT_ATOMS: atom_id res chain seq x y z
N MET A 1 5.42 0.15 9.84
CA MET A 1 6.50 -0.73 10.35
C MET A 1 7.88 -0.12 10.18
N LEU A 2 8.28 0.29 8.97
CA LEU A 2 9.61 0.88 8.73
C LEU A 2 9.90 2.11 9.64
N GLU A 3 8.91 2.98 9.84
CA GLU A 3 9.05 4.12 10.74
C GLU A 3 9.27 3.70 12.21
N ALA A 4 8.64 2.61 12.64
CA ALA A 4 8.77 2.09 14.01
C ALA A 4 10.18 1.54 14.28
N VAL A 5 10.82 0.97 13.26
CA VAL A 5 12.22 0.52 13.36
C VAL A 5 13.22 1.66 13.13
N GLY A 6 12.75 2.89 12.91
CA GLY A 6 13.59 4.11 12.84
C GLY A 6 14.05 4.47 11.43
N VAL A 7 13.40 3.93 10.39
CA VAL A 7 13.69 4.31 9.00
C VAL A 7 13.11 5.70 8.73
N ASP A 8 13.90 6.52 8.02
CA ASP A 8 13.50 7.88 7.63
C ASP A 8 12.26 7.89 6.72
N ARG A 9 11.37 8.86 6.91
CA ARG A 9 10.12 8.97 6.16
C ARG A 9 10.34 9.15 4.66
N GLU A 10 11.41 9.80 4.23
CA GLU A 10 11.76 9.93 2.81
C GLU A 10 12.15 8.59 2.20
N ALA A 11 12.89 7.76 2.94
CA ALA A 11 13.24 6.41 2.50
C ALA A 11 12.00 5.51 2.37
N ILE A 12 11.07 5.61 3.32
CA ILE A 12 9.78 4.91 3.28
C ILE A 12 8.95 5.37 2.08
N LEU A 13 8.86 6.68 1.85
CA LEU A 13 8.11 7.23 0.73
C LEU A 13 8.71 6.78 -0.61
N THR A 14 10.04 6.79 -0.73
CA THR A 14 10.74 6.36 -1.93
C THR A 14 10.46 4.89 -2.24
N ASP A 15 10.54 4.01 -1.24
CA ASP A 15 10.21 2.59 -1.39
C ASP A 15 8.74 2.39 -1.75
N PHE A 16 7.83 3.10 -1.10
CA PHE A 16 6.40 3.06 -1.40
C PHE A 16 6.11 3.44 -2.85
N LEU A 17 6.69 4.54 -3.34
CA LEU A 17 6.49 5.01 -4.71
C LEU A 17 7.08 4.08 -5.79
N ARG A 18 8.09 3.26 -5.47
CA ARG A 18 8.58 2.21 -6.41
C ARG A 18 7.51 1.19 -6.76
N SER A 19 6.45 1.05 -5.97
CA SER A 19 5.31 0.20 -6.33
C SER A 19 4.67 0.60 -7.67
N ASN A 20 4.82 1.87 -8.08
CA ASN A 20 4.32 2.35 -9.37
C ASN A 20 5.02 1.69 -10.57
N ASP A 21 6.25 1.19 -10.41
CA ASP A 21 6.97 0.50 -11.49
C ASP A 21 6.29 -0.84 -11.86
N ALA A 22 5.52 -1.42 -10.93
CA ALA A 22 4.77 -2.65 -11.15
C ALA A 22 3.39 -2.42 -11.77
N VAL A 23 2.91 -1.18 -11.88
CA VAL A 23 1.56 -0.84 -12.37
C VAL A 23 1.27 -1.37 -13.78
N PRO A 24 2.19 -1.28 -14.76
CA PRO A 24 1.94 -1.84 -16.10
C PRO A 24 1.68 -3.35 -16.05
N ARG A 25 2.50 -4.08 -15.29
CA ARG A 25 2.37 -5.54 -15.12
C ARG A 25 1.08 -5.91 -14.38
N LEU A 26 0.73 -5.14 -13.35
CA LEU A 26 -0.52 -5.34 -12.61
C LEU A 26 -1.75 -5.12 -13.51
N ARG A 27 -1.71 -4.11 -14.38
CA ARG A 27 -2.77 -3.83 -15.36
C ARG A 27 -2.97 -5.01 -16.31
N GLU A 28 -1.88 -5.55 -16.86
CA GLU A 28 -1.93 -6.72 -17.73
C GLU A 28 -2.57 -7.93 -17.03
N GLN A 29 -2.13 -8.24 -15.80
CA GLN A 29 -2.67 -9.36 -15.03
C GLN A 29 -4.17 -9.20 -14.72
N ILE A 30 -4.62 -7.98 -14.38
CA ILE A 30 -6.04 -7.74 -14.11
C ILE A 30 -6.86 -7.84 -15.40
N ALA A 31 -6.36 -7.32 -16.53
CA ALA A 31 -7.02 -7.45 -17.83
C ALA A 31 -7.17 -8.92 -18.25
N GLU A 32 -6.12 -9.73 -18.10
CA GLU A 32 -6.18 -11.19 -18.34
C GLU A 32 -7.22 -11.87 -17.44
N MET A 33 -7.26 -11.52 -16.15
CA MET A 33 -8.25 -12.05 -15.22
C MET A 33 -9.69 -11.69 -15.60
N ILE A 34 -9.91 -10.47 -16.08
CA ILE A 34 -11.23 -10.01 -16.55
C ILE A 34 -11.63 -10.77 -17.82
N GLN A 35 -10.71 -10.95 -18.77
CA GLN A 35 -10.96 -11.69 -20.00
C GLN A 35 -11.38 -13.14 -19.70
N GLN A 36 -10.65 -13.84 -18.84
CA GLN A 36 -10.99 -15.21 -18.43
C GLN A 36 -12.36 -15.32 -17.74
N ARG A 37 -12.76 -14.29 -16.98
CA ARG A 37 -14.10 -14.25 -16.35
C ARG A 37 -15.20 -13.82 -17.33
N SER A 38 -14.87 -13.07 -18.36
CA SER A 38 -15.84 -12.60 -19.35
C SER A 38 -16.31 -13.70 -20.29
N GLU A 39 -15.46 -14.69 -20.57
CA GLU A 39 -15.86 -15.96 -21.20
C GLU A 39 -16.94 -16.71 -20.39
N ALA A 40 -17.12 -16.36 -19.11
CA ALA A 40 -18.03 -17.00 -18.18
C ALA A 40 -19.26 -16.17 -17.76
N GLU A 41 -19.62 -15.04 -18.43
CA GLU A 41 -20.91 -14.29 -18.37
C GLU A 41 -20.80 -12.73 -18.36
N LEU A 42 -19.64 -12.10 -18.64
CA LEU A 42 -19.57 -10.62 -18.68
C LEU A 42 -19.89 -10.06 -20.07
N THR A 43 -20.68 -8.99 -20.13
CA THR A 43 -20.94 -8.28 -21.39
C THR A 43 -19.73 -7.41 -21.81
N PRO A 44 -19.52 -7.17 -23.11
CA PRO A 44 -18.42 -6.33 -23.60
C PRO A 44 -18.35 -4.94 -22.97
N GLU A 45 -19.49 -4.29 -22.70
CA GLU A 45 -19.51 -2.97 -22.05
C GLU A 45 -18.95 -2.98 -20.63
N VAL A 46 -19.18 -4.07 -19.87
CA VAL A 46 -18.65 -4.21 -18.50
C VAL A 46 -17.13 -4.36 -18.54
N VAL A 47 -16.60 -5.09 -19.52
CA VAL A 47 -15.15 -5.24 -19.73
C VAL A 47 -14.51 -3.90 -20.06
N THR A 48 -15.04 -3.17 -21.05
CA THR A 48 -14.52 -1.85 -21.44
C THR A 48 -14.58 -0.82 -20.30
N PHE A 49 -15.68 -0.81 -19.52
CA PHE A 49 -15.80 0.10 -18.38
C PHE A 49 -14.82 -0.24 -17.25
N THR A 50 -14.55 -1.54 -17.03
CA THR A 50 -13.60 -1.98 -16.02
C THR A 50 -12.17 -1.63 -16.43
N GLU A 51 -11.80 -1.87 -17.69
CA GLU A 51 -10.50 -1.45 -18.25
C GLU A 51 -10.28 0.05 -18.14
N ALA A 52 -11.30 0.87 -18.42
CA ALA A 52 -11.23 2.33 -18.27
C ALA A 52 -10.99 2.78 -16.81
N ARG A 53 -11.36 1.96 -15.82
CA ARG A 53 -11.09 2.22 -14.39
C ARG A 53 -9.72 1.71 -13.93
N LEU A 54 -8.98 0.96 -14.74
CA LEU A 54 -7.59 0.52 -14.47
C LEU A 54 -6.56 1.62 -14.76
N SER A 55 -6.92 2.87 -14.44
CA SER A 55 -6.04 4.02 -14.63
C SER A 55 -4.87 4.01 -13.63
N ASP A 56 -3.80 4.73 -13.96
CA ASP A 56 -2.63 4.84 -13.07
C ASP A 56 -2.98 5.38 -11.68
N GLY A 57 -4.05 6.18 -11.55
CA GLY A 57 -4.49 6.69 -10.25
C GLY A 57 -5.19 5.66 -9.34
N VAL A 58 -5.70 4.57 -9.93
CA VAL A 58 -6.37 3.47 -9.21
C VAL A 58 -5.41 2.32 -8.93
N LEU A 59 -4.51 2.04 -9.88
CA LEU A 59 -3.54 0.95 -9.76
C LEU A 59 -2.24 1.39 -9.08
N GLY A 60 -1.88 2.66 -9.22
CA GLY A 60 -0.70 3.25 -8.62
C GLY A 60 -0.94 3.78 -7.23
N VAL A 61 0.16 4.09 -6.56
CA VAL A 61 0.20 4.70 -5.25
C VAL A 61 0.72 6.13 -5.36
N ARG A 62 0.26 6.98 -4.44
CA ARG A 62 0.64 8.39 -4.40
C ARG A 62 1.08 8.82 -2.99
N PRO A 63 1.94 9.84 -2.86
CA PRO A 63 2.43 10.31 -1.56
C PRO A 63 1.30 10.67 -0.59
N GLU A 64 0.19 11.21 -1.11
CA GLU A 64 -0.93 11.69 -0.31
C GLU A 64 -1.67 10.55 0.40
N TYR A 65 -1.65 9.34 -0.16
CA TYR A 65 -2.27 8.17 0.47
C TYR A 65 -1.52 7.77 1.74
N LEU A 66 -0.19 7.80 1.69
CA LEU A 66 0.65 7.52 2.86
C LEU A 66 0.59 8.67 3.87
N ALA A 67 0.58 9.91 3.40
CA ALA A 67 0.45 11.09 4.25
C ALA A 67 -0.87 11.13 5.02
N ALA A 68 -2.00 10.82 4.37
CA ALA A 68 -3.31 10.75 5.02
C ALA A 68 -3.35 9.66 6.11
N SER A 69 -2.67 8.53 5.88
CA SER A 69 -2.53 7.46 6.87
C SER A 69 -1.74 7.91 8.09
N TRP A 70 -0.61 8.60 7.88
CA TRP A 70 0.18 9.18 8.97
C TRP A 70 -0.58 10.24 9.75
N GLN A 71 -1.29 11.13 9.05
CA GLN A 71 -2.13 12.15 9.68
C GLN A 71 -3.22 11.51 10.56
N THR A 72 -3.91 10.49 10.05
CA THR A 72 -4.93 9.76 10.82
C THR A 72 -4.33 9.13 12.07
N ILE A 73 -3.11 8.57 11.96
CA ILE A 73 -2.41 7.99 13.09
C ILE A 73 -2.12 9.04 14.16
N ASP A 74 -1.61 10.19 13.75
CA ASP A 74 -1.27 11.30 14.64
C ASP A 74 -2.52 11.89 15.30
N GLU A 75 -3.59 12.12 14.54
CA GLU A 75 -4.84 12.69 15.05
C GLU A 75 -5.56 11.75 16.03
N THR A 76 -5.51 10.44 15.80
CA THR A 76 -6.29 9.47 16.59
C THR A 76 -5.51 8.93 17.78
N TRP A 77 -4.21 8.70 17.64
CA TRP A 77 -3.38 8.06 18.69
C TRP A 77 -2.23 8.96 19.17
N GLY A 78 -1.96 10.10 18.53
CA GLY A 78 -0.92 11.07 18.92
C GLY A 78 0.52 10.66 18.60
N SER A 79 0.76 9.40 18.21
CA SER A 79 2.05 8.92 17.71
C SER A 79 1.92 7.51 17.15
N VAL A 80 2.84 7.14 16.26
CA VAL A 80 2.98 5.76 15.77
C VAL A 80 3.24 4.79 16.94
N ASP A 81 4.02 5.19 17.93
CA ASP A 81 4.28 4.37 19.12
C ASP A 81 3.00 4.08 19.93
N ALA A 82 2.13 5.08 20.09
CA ALA A 82 0.84 4.90 20.76
C ALA A 82 -0.10 4.02 19.95
N TYR A 83 -0.12 4.18 18.62
CA TYR A 83 -0.86 3.31 17.72
C TYR A 83 -0.41 1.84 17.84
N LEU A 84 0.90 1.58 17.83
CA LEU A 84 1.46 0.24 17.98
C LEU A 84 1.14 -0.38 19.34
N ARG A 85 1.27 0.39 20.43
CA ARG A 85 0.87 -0.08 21.77
C ARG A 85 -0.62 -0.41 21.82
N ASN A 86 -1.47 0.38 21.18
CA ASN A 86 -2.91 0.12 21.08
C ASN A 86 -3.21 -1.16 20.28
N ALA A 87 -2.39 -1.46 19.26
CA ALA A 87 -2.44 -2.72 18.52
C ALA A 87 -1.82 -3.92 19.27
N GLY A 88 -1.38 -3.74 20.52
CA GLY A 88 -0.78 -4.80 21.34
C GLY A 88 0.71 -5.07 21.06
N ILE A 89 1.36 -4.21 20.27
CA ILE A 89 2.78 -4.32 19.95
C ILE A 89 3.58 -3.52 21.00
N THR A 90 4.42 -4.23 21.75
CA THR A 90 5.22 -3.62 22.82
C THR A 90 6.51 -3.00 22.27
N PRO A 91 7.15 -2.08 23.01
CA PRO A 91 8.47 -1.56 22.64
C PRO A 91 9.54 -2.65 22.50
N ALA A 92 9.42 -3.75 23.26
CA ALA A 92 10.32 -4.90 23.15
C ALA A 92 10.14 -5.64 21.82
N ASP A 93 8.92 -5.74 21.30
CA ASP A 93 8.64 -6.34 19.99
C ASP A 93 9.24 -5.50 18.87
N VAL A 94 9.12 -4.17 18.96
CA VAL A 94 9.74 -3.22 18.01
C VAL A 94 11.26 -3.30 18.06
N GLY A 95 11.85 -3.42 19.26
CA GLY A 95 13.29 -3.62 19.43
C GLY A 95 13.80 -4.88 18.72
N ARG A 96 13.14 -6.03 18.94
CA ARG A 96 13.50 -7.28 18.26
C ARG A 96 13.34 -7.19 16.74
N LEU A 97 12.30 -6.50 16.27
CA LEU A 97 12.09 -6.28 14.84
C LEU A 97 13.21 -5.41 14.24
N ARG A 98 13.65 -4.36 14.95
CA ARG A 98 14.76 -3.51 14.53
C ARG A 98 16.06 -4.30 14.41
N ASP A 99 16.40 -5.08 15.43
CA ASP A 99 17.62 -5.89 15.44
C ASP A 99 17.62 -6.93 14.30
N GLY A 100 16.47 -7.51 13.97
CA GLY A 100 16.36 -8.49 12.88
C GLY A 100 16.40 -7.91 11.46
N LEU A 101 16.08 -6.62 11.30
CA LEU A 101 16.02 -5.96 9.98
C LEU A 101 17.23 -5.07 9.70
N LEU A 102 17.85 -4.49 10.72
CA LEU A 102 18.98 -3.55 10.61
C LEU A 102 20.30 -4.11 11.15
N GLY A 103 20.29 -5.34 11.67
CA GLY A 103 21.45 -6.00 12.29
C GLY A 103 22.67 -6.13 11.39
#